data_AF-A0A926CFM0-F1
#
_entry.id   AF-A0A926CFM0-F1
#
_cell.length_a   1.000
_cell.length_b   1.000
_cell.length_c   1.000
_cell.angle_alpha   90.00
_cell.angle_beta   90.00
_cell.angle_gamma   90.00
#
_symmetry.space_group_name_H-M   'P 1'
#
loop_
_entity.id
_entity.type
_entity.pdbx_description
1 polymer ?
#
loop_
_entity_poly.entity_id
_entity_poly.type
_entity_poly.pdbx_seq_one_letter_code
_entity_poly.pdbx_strand_id
1 'polypeptide(L)' 'MRIDRRDGETVDQLLRRFNKIVVAERITKTFRENMHFVSKSEERKEKARRAERNRRKRQLQVR' A
#
# COMPACT_ATOMS: atom_id res chain seq x y z
N MET A 1 -14.78 1.27 -3.19
CA MET A 1 -14.09 1.03 -4.47
C MET A 1 -14.91 0.03 -5.27
N ARG A 2 -15.27 0.37 -6.53
CA ARG A 2 -15.98 -0.51 -7.47
C ARG A 2 -15.19 -0.53 -8.78
N ILE A 3 -14.98 -1.72 -9.36
CA ILE A 3 -14.39 -1.87 -10.69
C ILE A 3 -15.37 -2.65 -11.53
N ASP A 4 -15.81 -2.03 -12.62
CA ASP A 4 -16.57 -2.71 -13.65
C ASP A 4 -15.63 -3.28 -14.72
N ARG A 5 -16.04 -4.43 -15.29
CA ARG A 5 -15.33 -5.11 -16.36
C ARG A 5 -15.38 -4.26 -17.64
N ARG A 6 -14.27 -4.19 -18.36
CA ARG A 6 -14.23 -3.54 -19.69
C ARG A 6 -14.54 -4.54 -20.79
N ASP A 7 -15.11 -4.06 -21.90
CA ASP A 7 -15.32 -4.87 -23.09
C ASP A 7 -13.97 -5.34 -23.65
N GLY A 8 -13.91 -6.63 -24.02
CA GLY A 8 -12.68 -7.28 -24.49
C GLY A 8 -11.64 -7.60 -23.39
N GLU A 9 -11.88 -7.25 -22.12
CA GLU A 9 -10.98 -7.58 -21.02
C GLU A 9 -11.17 -9.04 -20.58
N THR A 10 -10.07 -9.79 -20.42
CA THR A 10 -10.09 -11.12 -19.79
C THR A 10 -10.23 -10.99 -18.27
N VAL A 11 -10.69 -12.06 -17.61
CA VAL A 11 -10.84 -12.07 -16.14
C VAL A 11 -9.50 -11.78 -15.44
N ASP A 12 -8.39 -12.34 -15.95
CA ASP A 12 -7.07 -12.09 -15.40
C ASP A 12 -6.63 -10.63 -15.48
N GLN A 13 -6.94 -9.96 -16.58
CA GLN A 13 -6.64 -8.53 -16.74
C GLN A 13 -7.44 -7.69 -15.74
N LEU A 14 -8.72 -8.02 -15.55
CA LEU A 14 -9.58 -7.40 -14.53
C LEU A 14 -9.01 -7.58 -13.12
N LEU A 15 -8.58 -8.80 -12.76
CA LEU A 15 -7.98 -9.09 -11.46
C LEU A 15 -6.66 -8.34 -11.24
N ARG A 16 -5.81 -8.23 -12.27
CA ARG A 16 -4.58 -7.42 -12.18
C ARG A 16 -4.88 -5.94 -11.93
N ARG A 17 -5.90 -5.39 -12.60
CA ARG A 17 -6.33 -4.00 -12.45
C ARG A 17 -6.91 -3.76 -11.05
N PHE A 18 -7.72 -4.69 -10.55
CA PHE A 18 -8.21 -4.70 -9.18
C PHE A 18 -7.08 -4.70 -8.15
N ASN A 19 -6.14 -5.65 -8.25
CA ASN A 19 -5.01 -5.73 -7.34
C ASN A 19 -4.16 -4.45 -7.35
N LYS A 20 -3.95 -3.86 -8.54
CA LYS A 20 -3.22 -2.59 -8.66
C LYS A 20 -3.91 -1.46 -7.89
N ILE A 21 -5.23 -1.35 -7.97
CA ILE A 21 -5.98 -0.31 -7.25
C ILE A 21 -5.98 -0.57 -5.74
N VAL A 22 -6.22 -1.82 -5.30
CA VAL A 22 -6.14 -2.19 -3.87
C VAL A 22 -4.80 -1.83 -3.25
N VAL A 23 -3.70 -2.06 -3.99
CA VAL A 23 -2.34 -1.70 -3.55
C VAL A 23 -2.13 -0.18 -3.57
N ALA A 24 -2.59 0.51 -4.61
CA ALA A 24 -2.45 1.97 -4.76
C ALA A 24 -3.22 2.72 -3.65
N GLU A 25 -4.45 2.31 -3.37
CA GLU A 25 -5.30 2.85 -2.30
C GLU A 25 -4.91 2.35 -0.91
N ARG A 26 -3.93 1.43 -0.82
CA ARG A 26 -3.42 0.84 0.43
C ARG A 26 -4.50 0.19 1.31
N ILE A 27 -5.60 -0.29 0.73
CA ILE A 27 -6.76 -0.80 1.47
C ILE A 27 -6.36 -1.88 2.48
N THR A 28 -5.69 -2.93 2.02
CA THR A 28 -5.27 -4.06 2.87
C THR A 28 -4.25 -3.64 3.93
N LYS A 29 -3.39 -2.67 3.61
CA LYS A 29 -2.37 -2.17 4.50
C LYS A 29 -2.98 -1.33 5.62
N THR A 30 -3.84 -0.38 5.29
CA THR A 30 -4.55 0.45 6.28
C THR A 30 -5.40 -0.41 7.19
N PHE A 31 -6.07 -1.43 6.64
CA PHE A 31 -6.81 -2.41 7.45
C PHE A 31 -5.92 -3.07 8.51
N ARG A 32 -4.75 -3.59 8.12
CA ARG A 32 -3.79 -4.21 9.06
C ARG A 32 -3.22 -3.21 10.07
N GLU A 33 -2.92 -1.99 9.65
CA GLU A 33 -2.42 -0.92 10.53
C GLU A 33 -3.44 -0.52 11.61
N ASN A 34 -4.73 -0.61 11.29
CA ASN A 34 -5.82 -0.30 12.21
C ASN A 34 -6.38 -1.52 12.95
N MET A 35 -5.87 -2.73 12.68
CA MET A 35 -6.39 -3.98 13.24
C MET A 35 -6.17 -4.09 14.76
N HIS A 36 -5.16 -3.39 15.27
CA HIS A 36 -4.82 -3.36 16.68
C HIS A 36 -4.68 -1.92 17.16
N PHE A 37 -4.93 -1.71 18.45
CA PHE A 37 -4.67 -0.43 19.07
C PHE A 37 -3.17 -0.14 19.08
N VAL A 38 -2.79 1.05 18.59
CA VAL A 38 -1.42 1.56 18.62
C VAL A 38 -1.45 2.92 19.33
N SER A 39 -0.60 3.11 20.33
CA SER A 39 -0.50 4.39 21.01
C SER A 39 0.08 5.47 20.09
N LYS A 40 -0.25 6.75 20.34
CA LYS A 40 0.31 7.88 19.57
C LYS A 40 1.85 7.92 19.59
N SER A 41 2.49 7.40 20.64
CA SER A 41 3.95 7.33 20.74
C SER A 41 4.52 6.30 19.76
N GLU A 42 3.91 5.11 19.71
CA GLU A 42 4.32 4.04 18.79
C GLU A 42 4.05 4.41 17.33
N GLU A 43 2.95 5.11 17.05
CA GLU A 43 2.67 5.65 15.71
C GLU A 43 3.78 6.62 15.23
N ARG A 44 4.25 7.51 16.13
CA ARG A 44 5.37 8.44 15.83
C ARG A 44 6.67 7.69 15.57
N LYS A 45 6.99 6.67 16.40
CA LYS A 45 8.18 5.84 16.21
C LYS A 45 8.13 5.10 14.88
N GLU A 46 7.00 4.51 14.52
CA GLU A 46 6.84 3.81 13.25
C GLU A 46 6.96 4.76 12.06
N LYS A 47 6.39 5.96 12.14
CA LYS A 47 6.54 6.99 11.11
C LYS A 47 8.02 7.37 10.89
N ALA A 48 8.77 7.54 11.98
CA ALA A 48 10.22 7.84 11.92
C ALA A 48 11.00 6.69 11.27
N ARG A 49 10.78 5.44 11.72
CA ARG A 49 11.40 4.23 11.14
C ARG A 49 11.08 4.08 9.65
N ARG A 50 9.83 4.35 9.26
CA ARG A 50 9.40 4.30 7.86
C ARG A 50 10.09 5.36 7.00
N ALA A 51 10.20 6.59 7.49
CA ALA A 51 10.89 7.67 6.79
C ALA A 51 12.38 7.34 6.57
N GLU A 52 13.04 6.80 7.60
CA GLU A 52 14.42 6.36 7.49
C GLU A 52 14.60 5.21 6.49
N ARG A 53 13.76 4.17 6.55
CA ARG A 53 13.76 3.08 5.57
C ARG A 53 13.61 3.59 4.13
N ASN A 54 12.71 4.54 3.90
CA ASN A 54 12.52 5.15 2.59
C ASN A 54 13.73 5.96 2.13
N ARG A 55 14.39 6.70 3.04
CA ARG A 55 15.64 7.41 2.74
C ARG A 55 16.74 6.45 2.31
N ARG A 56 16.96 5.36 3.05
CA ARG A 56 17.94 4.32 2.71
C ARG A 56 17.65 3.68 1.35
N LYS A 57 16.38 3.36 1.06
CA LYS A 57 15.99 2.80 -0.25
C LYS A 57 16.29 3.75 -1.41
N ARG A 58 16.03 5.05 -1.25
CA ARG A 58 16.34 6.05 -2.29
C ARG A 58 17.83 6.16 -2.54
N GLN A 59 18.64 6.15 -1.48
CA GLN A 59 20.10 6.20 -1.60
C GLN A 59 20.68 4.97 -2.33
N LEU A 60 20.09 3.79 -2.13
CA LEU A 60 20.49 2.57 -2.82
C LEU A 60 20.02 2.50 -4.28
N GLN A 61 18.98 3.24 -4.68
CA GLN A 61 18.51 3.31 -6.07
C GLN A 61 19.24 4.34 -6.93
N VAL A 62 19.93 5.30 -6.29
CA VAL A 62 20.66 6.39 -6.96
C VAL A 62 22.15 6.04 -7.16
N ARG A 63 22.55 4.83 -6.75
CA ARG A 63 23.90 4.28 -6.91
C ARG A 63 23.89 3.20 -7.99
#